data_AF-A0A7C0XHF9-F1
#
_entry.id   AF-A0A7C0XHF9-F1
#
_cell.length_a   1.000
_cell.length_b   1.000
_cell.length_c   1.000
_cell.angle_alpha   90.00
_cell.angle_beta   90.00
_cell.angle_gamma   90.00
#
_symmetry.space_group_name_H-M   'P 1'
#
loop_
_entity.id
_entity.type
_entity.pdbx_description
1 polymer ?
#
loop_
_entity_poly.entity_id
_entity_poly.type
_entity_poly.pdbx_seq_one_letter_code
_entity_poly.pdbx_strand_id
1 'polypeptide(L)' 'VGLEPRDAKIVVVKSPMGFRAAYGPFAKKIIIVHGPGAATPHLQSLDYRRVPRPIFPLDEEVTFEI' A
#
# COMPACT_ATOMS: atom_id res chain seq x y z
N VAL A 1 -19.90 -9.23 -9.49
CA VAL A 1 -20.48 -7.99 -10.06
C VAL A 1 -20.46 -7.92 -11.59
N GLY A 2 -19.83 -8.85 -12.32
CA GLY A 2 -20.03 -8.99 -13.78
C GLY A 2 -19.50 -7.85 -14.67
N LEU A 3 -18.68 -6.95 -14.12
CA LEU A 3 -18.08 -5.84 -14.87
C LEU A 3 -16.74 -6.26 -15.45
N GLU A 4 -16.53 -5.99 -16.74
CA GLU A 4 -15.25 -6.21 -17.43
C GLU A 4 -14.34 -4.97 -17.26
N PRO A 5 -13.14 -5.11 -16.64
CA PRO A 5 -12.24 -3.98 -16.44
C PRO A 5 -11.78 -3.26 -17.71
N ARG A 6 -11.71 -3.95 -18.85
CA ARG A 6 -11.31 -3.36 -20.15
C ARG A 6 -12.33 -2.35 -20.70
N ASP A 7 -13.58 -2.43 -20.24
CA ASP A 7 -14.65 -1.53 -20.66
C ASP A 7 -14.68 -0.24 -19.82
N ALA A 8 -13.91 -0.17 -18.73
CA ALA A 8 -13.84 0.98 -17.85
C ALA A 8 -12.76 1.98 -18.28
N LYS A 9 -13.07 3.29 -18.20
CA LYS A 9 -12.07 4.35 -18.39
C LYS A 9 -10.99 4.36 -17.30
N ILE A 10 -11.38 4.01 -16.07
CA ILE A 10 -10.52 3.97 -14.88
C ILE A 10 -10.92 2.76 -14.04
N VAL A 11 -9.92 2.01 -13.57
CA VAL A 11 -10.10 0.89 -12.65
C VAL A 11 -9.28 1.17 -11.39
N VAL A 12 -9.93 1.12 -10.22
CA VAL A 12 -9.25 1.23 -8.93
C VAL A 12 -8.93 -0.18 -8.44
N VAL A 13 -7.66 -0.46 -8.17
CA VAL A 13 -7.23 -1.77 -7.68
C VAL A 13 -6.62 -1.64 -6.30
N LYS A 14 -7.22 -2.30 -5.30
CA LYS A 14 -6.70 -2.40 -3.94
C LYS A 14 -5.80 -3.63 -3.83
N SER A 15 -4.56 -3.52 -4.31
CA SER A 15 -3.56 -4.59 -4.25
C SER A 15 -2.16 -3.99 -4.10
N PRO A 16 -1.32 -4.49 -3.19
CA PRO A 16 0.02 -3.95 -3.00
C PRO A 16 0.95 -4.28 -4.19
N MET A 17 0.78 -5.41 -4.87
CA MET A 17 1.68 -5.84 -5.96
C MET A 17 1.02 -6.63 -7.09
N GLY A 18 0.12 -7.58 -6.77
CA GLY A 18 -0.39 -8.56 -7.73
C GLY A 18 -1.20 -8.00 -8.90
N PHE A 19 -1.70 -6.77 -8.81
CA PHE A 19 -2.51 -6.16 -9.87
C PHE A 19 -1.77 -6.04 -11.22
N ARG A 20 -0.43 -5.94 -11.22
CA ARG A 20 0.32 -5.73 -12.48
C ARG A 20 0.19 -6.91 -13.44
N ALA A 21 0.16 -8.14 -12.94
CA ALA A 21 -0.02 -9.32 -13.78
C ALA A 21 -1.41 -9.32 -14.45
N ALA A 22 -2.45 -8.90 -13.72
CA ALA A 22 -3.82 -8.91 -14.21
C ALA A 22 -4.13 -7.73 -15.16
N TYR A 23 -3.69 -6.51 -14.81
CA TYR A 23 -4.09 -5.28 -15.50
C TYR A 23 -2.99 -4.70 -16.40
N GLY A 24 -1.72 -5.01 -16.12
CA GLY A 24 -0.57 -4.52 -16.89
C GLY A 24 -0.65 -4.79 -18.39
N PRO A 25 -1.13 -5.96 -18.86
CA PRO A 25 -1.21 -6.25 -20.28
C PRO A 25 -2.13 -5.34 -21.11
N PHE A 26 -3.09 -4.64 -20.47
CA PHE A 26 -4.05 -3.78 -21.18
C PHE A 26 -4.19 -2.36 -20.60
N ALA A 27 -3.60 -2.07 -19.44
CA ALA A 27 -3.63 -0.74 -18.86
C ALA A 27 -2.78 0.24 -19.68
N LYS A 28 -3.37 1.35 -20.13
CA LYS A 28 -2.63 2.43 -20.81
C LYS A 28 -1.60 3.09 -19.90
N LYS A 29 -1.89 3.20 -18.60
CA LYS A 29 -1.00 3.77 -17.58
C LYS A 29 -1.36 3.18 -16.22
N ILE A 30 -0.36 2.89 -15.41
CA ILE A 30 -0.51 2.54 -14.00
C ILE A 30 -0.12 3.74 -13.16
N ILE A 31 -0.99 4.16 -12.25
CA ILE A 31 -0.76 5.26 -11.31
C ILE A 31 -0.85 4.68 -9.91
N ILE A 32 0.26 4.73 -9.17
CA ILE A 32 0.26 4.38 -7.76
C ILE A 32 -0.22 5.60 -6.98
N VAL A 33 -1.31 5.42 -6.24
CA VAL A 33 -1.93 6.49 -5.47
C VAL A 33 -1.63 6.28 -4.00
N HIS A 34 -1.11 7.31 -3.35
CA HIS A 34 -1.01 7.36 -1.89
C HIS A 34 -2.39 7.70 -1.31
N GLY A 35 -3.24 6.67 -1.21
CA GLY A 35 -4.55 6.80 -0.57
C GLY A 35 -4.47 6.69 0.95
N PRO A 36 -5.45 7.25 1.69
CA PRO A 36 -5.54 7.06 3.13
C PRO A 36 -5.87 5.60 3.47
N GLY A 37 -5.41 5.14 4.63
CA GLY A 37 -5.79 3.84 5.20
C GLY A 37 -4.67 3.15 5.97
N ALA A 38 -5.02 2.06 6.65
CA ALA A 38 -4.11 1.32 7.52
C ALA A 38 -2.97 0.58 6.77
N ALA A 39 -3.08 0.43 5.46
CA ALA A 39 -2.06 -0.20 4.61
C ALA A 39 -1.08 0.84 3.99
N THR A 40 -0.93 2.00 4.62
CA THR A 40 0.03 3.03 4.21
C THR A 40 1.47 2.55 4.48
N PRO A 41 2.43 2.83 3.60
CA PRO A 41 3.84 2.58 3.88
C PRO A 41 4.43 3.58 4.89
N HIS A 42 3.75 4.70 5.14
CA HIS A 42 4.17 5.72 6.10
C HIS A 42 3.69 5.34 7.52
N LEU A 43 4.38 4.41 8.16
CA LEU A 43 3.96 3.86 9.45
C LEU A 43 3.77 4.96 10.50
N GLN A 44 4.63 5.97 10.55
CA GLN A 44 4.55 7.09 11.51
C GLN A 44 3.25 7.93 11.38
N SER A 45 2.52 7.81 10.27
CA SER A 45 1.21 8.46 10.11
C SER A 45 0.07 7.79 10.87
N LEU A 46 0.30 6.59 11.41
CA LEU A 46 -0.69 5.81 12.16
C LEU A 46 -0.46 5.94 13.68
N ASP A 47 -1.55 6.00 14.45
CA ASP A 47 -1.52 6.11 15.92
C ASP A 47 -1.34 4.74 16.60
N TYR A 48 -0.10 4.25 16.63
CA TYR A 48 0.25 2.99 17.29
C TYR A 48 0.29 3.15 18.83
N ARG A 49 -0.64 2.50 19.54
CA ARG A 49 -0.74 2.60 21.02
C ARG A 49 -0.23 1.38 21.79
N ARG A 50 -0.03 0.24 21.11
CA ARG A 50 0.24 -1.07 21.75
C ARG A 50 1.46 -1.78 21.18
N VAL A 51 2.28 -1.08 20.41
CA VAL A 51 3.54 -1.64 19.90
C VAL A 51 4.62 -1.52 20.98
N PRO A 52 5.51 -2.52 21.13
CA PRO A 52 6.67 -2.39 22.00
C PRO A 52 7.57 -1.26 21.47
N ARG A 53 8.08 -0.42 22.37
CA ARG A 53 9.00 0.69 22.05
C ARG A 53 10.27 0.57 22.90
N PRO A 54 11.46 0.94 22.38
CA PRO A 54 11.68 1.52 21.04
C PRO A 54 11.58 0.47 19.91
N ILE A 55 11.01 0.84 18.76
CA ILE A 55 10.93 0.01 17.56
C ILE A 55 11.18 0.80 16.28
N PHE A 56 12.13 0.35 15.46
CA PHE A 56 12.38 0.94 14.13
C PHE A 56 11.23 0.56 13.17
N PRO A 57 10.70 1.47 12.32
CA PRO A 57 11.10 2.86 12.12
C PRO A 57 10.22 3.90 12.87
N LEU A 58 9.45 3.47 13.88
CA LEU A 58 8.58 4.37 14.65
C LEU A 58 9.35 5.22 15.66
N ASP A 59 10.47 4.70 16.15
CA ASP A 59 11.43 5.35 17.04
C ASP A 59 12.77 5.53 16.33
N GLU A 60 13.42 6.68 16.52
CA GLU A 60 14.71 7.00 15.90
C GLU A 60 15.89 6.32 16.62
N GLU A 61 15.86 6.29 17.96
CA GLU A 61 16.90 5.70 18.80
C GLU A 61 16.54 4.25 19.15
N VAL A 62 16.95 3.32 18.29
CA VAL A 62 16.73 1.88 18.49
C VAL A 62 18.08 1.16 18.42
N THR A 63 18.42 0.41 19.47
CA THR A 63 19.61 -0.45 19.49
C THR A 63 19.19 -1.89 19.22
N PHE A 64 19.90 -2.54 18.30
CA PHE A 64 19.72 -3.96 18.00
C PHE A 64 20.98 -4.71 18.44
N GLU A 65 20.80 -5.78 19.20
CA GLU A 65 21.85 -6.77 19.44
C GLU A 65 21.81 -7.78 18.28
N ILE A 66 22.97 -8.09 17.71
CA ILE A 66 23.13 -9.08 16.62
C ILE A 66 23.72 -10.35 17.22
#